data_AF-A0A2V6NQH4-F1
#
_entry.id   AF-A0A2V6NQH4-F1
#
_cell.length_a   1.000
_cell.length_b   1.000
_cell.length_c   1.000
_cell.angle_alpha   90.00
_cell.angle_beta   90.00
_cell.angle_gamma   90.00
#
_symmetry.space_group_name_H-M   'P 1'
#
loop_
_entity.id
_entity.type
_entity.pdbx_description
1 polymer ?
#
loop_
_entity_poly.entity_id
_entity_poly.type
_entity_poly.pdbx_seq_one_letter_code
_entity_poly.pdbx_strand_id
1 'polypeptide(L)'
;MLIKRAQEIRSSEITDPRTYMHRRSFMAGAAAVLLAPSAARAAAPPPGQALQATPSAAFRIEDAPTKFESATTYNNFYEFGVDKADPSQNAGSFRTRPWTMRVEGFVARPKTYDIDELIRLFPLEERVYRLR
;
A
#
# COMPACT_ATOMS: atom_id res chain seq x y z
N MET A 1 20.68 48.68 15.86
CA MET A 1 20.84 47.22 15.94
C MET A 1 20.09 46.74 17.18
N LEU A 2 18.88 46.17 17.02
CA LEU A 2 18.08 45.68 18.15
C LEU A 2 18.57 44.29 18.54
N ILE A 3 19.17 44.15 19.72
CA ILE A 3 19.48 42.85 20.32
C ILE A 3 18.15 42.30 20.85
N LYS A 4 17.58 41.29 20.19
CA LYS A 4 16.39 40.58 20.69
C LYS A 4 16.81 39.79 21.94
N ARG A 5 16.09 39.99 23.05
CA ARG A 5 16.27 39.22 24.29
C ARG A 5 15.89 37.77 24.01
N ALA A 6 16.75 36.83 24.39
CA ALA A 6 16.44 35.40 24.28
C ALA A 6 15.18 35.09 25.11
N GLN A 7 14.30 34.25 24.55
CA GLN A 7 13.06 33.85 25.19
C GLN A 7 13.39 33.05 26.46
N GLU A 8 12.85 33.47 27.61
CA GLU A 8 12.99 32.73 28.87
C GLU A 8 12.20 31.43 28.76
N ILE A 9 12.91 30.29 28.75
CA ILE A 9 12.30 28.97 28.81
C ILE A 9 11.84 28.75 30.26
N ARG A 10 10.55 28.46 30.44
CA ARG A 10 10.01 28.19 31.77
C ARG A 10 10.55 26.85 32.26
N SER A 11 10.83 26.71 33.56
CA SER A 11 11.31 25.44 34.12
C SER A 11 10.38 24.26 33.85
N SER A 12 9.09 24.50 33.63
CA SER A 12 8.10 23.49 33.25
C SER A 12 8.22 22.98 31.80
N GLU A 13 8.89 23.74 30.93
CA GLU A 13 9.18 23.37 29.53
C GLU A 13 10.49 22.58 29.42
N ILE A 14 11.29 22.57 30.48
CA ILE A 14 12.51 21.78 30.58
C ILE A 14 12.13 20.36 31.00
N THR A 15 12.70 19.37 30.32
CA THR A 15 12.51 17.97 30.69
C THR A 15 12.91 17.75 32.15
N ASP A 16 12.03 17.11 32.92
CA ASP A 16 12.31 16.78 34.32
C ASP A 16 13.66 16.03 34.45
N PRO A 17 14.53 16.43 35.39
CA PRO A 17 15.85 15.83 35.54
C PRO A 17 15.82 14.32 35.77
N ARG A 18 14.80 13.78 36.45
CA ARG A 18 14.68 12.33 36.69
C ARG A 18 14.40 11.62 35.38
N THR A 19 13.49 12.17 34.57
CA THR A 19 13.20 11.65 33.22
C THR A 19 14.45 11.67 32.33
N TYR A 20 15.24 12.75 32.36
CA TYR A 20 16.49 12.84 31.59
C TYR A 20 17.56 11.83 32.06
N MET A 21 17.73 11.67 33.37
CA MET A 21 18.68 10.72 33.96
C MET A 21 18.30 9.26 33.64
N HIS A 22 16.99 8.97 33.58
CA HIS A 22 16.47 7.63 33.25
C HIS A 22 16.02 7.46 31.79
N ARG A 23 16.46 8.35 30.88
CA ARG A 23 16.01 8.37 29.48
C ARG A 23 16.19 7.05 28.73
N ARG A 24 17.22 6.24 29.06
CA ARG A 24 17.43 4.92 28.44
C ARG A 24 16.36 3.91 28.85
N SER A 25 15.98 3.90 30.12
CA SER A 25 14.89 3.08 30.64
C SER A 25 13.54 3.53 30.08
N PHE A 26 13.34 4.84 29.94
CA PHE A 26 12.16 5.42 29.28
C PHE A 26 12.05 4.98 27.80
N MET A 27 13.13 5.09 27.02
CA MET A 27 13.17 4.63 25.63
C MET A 27 12.94 3.12 25.51
N ALA A 28 13.52 2.31 26.41
CA ALA A 28 13.31 0.87 26.44
C ALA A 28 11.85 0.50 26.76
N GLY A 29 11.22 1.20 27.71
CA GLY A 29 9.79 1.03 28.02
C GLY A 29 8.88 1.43 26.87
N ALA A 30 9.20 2.53 26.16
CA ALA A 30 8.46 2.96 24.98
C ALA A 30 8.57 1.95 23.81
N ALA A 31 9.75 1.35 23.61
CA ALA A 31 9.94 0.29 22.62
C ALA A 31 9.13 -0.98 22.95
N ALA A 32 8.93 -1.30 24.23
CA ALA A 32 8.11 -2.44 24.64
C ALA A 32 6.61 -2.25 24.31
N VAL A 33 6.11 -1.01 24.30
CA VAL A 33 4.74 -0.68 23.87
C VAL A 33 4.57 -0.82 22.36
N LEU A 34 5.62 -0.51 21.57
CA LEU A 34 5.61 -0.69 20.11
C LEU A 34 5.64 -2.17 19.67
N LEU A 35 6.14 -3.06 20.54
CA LEU A 35 6.16 -4.51 20.32
C LEU A 35 4.89 -5.20 20.82
N ALA A 36 3.95 -4.48 21.44
CA ALA A 36 2.66 -5.03 21.80
C ALA A 36 1.92 -5.42 20.51
N PRO A 37 1.43 -6.67 20.39
CA PRO A 37 0.73 -7.09 19.19
C PRO A 37 -0.53 -6.26 19.00
N SER A 38 -0.53 -5.38 18.01
CA SER A 38 -1.74 -4.70 17.57
C SER A 38 -2.65 -5.74 16.90
N ALA A 39 -3.78 -6.04 17.54
CA ALA A 39 -4.78 -6.99 17.04
C ALA A 39 -5.58 -6.49 15.82
N ALA A 40 -5.14 -5.43 15.14
CA ALA A 40 -5.74 -4.95 13.91
C ALA A 40 -5.19 -5.75 12.72
N ARG A 41 -5.55 -7.04 12.64
CA ARG A 41 -5.41 -7.78 11.39
C ARG A 41 -6.56 -7.31 10.49
N ALA A 42 -6.26 -6.44 9.52
CA ALA A 42 -7.24 -6.10 8.50
C ALA A 42 -7.74 -7.40 7.87
N ALA A 43 -9.07 -7.61 7.89
CA ALA A 43 -9.67 -8.78 7.25
C ALA A 43 -9.33 -8.73 5.76
N ALA A 44 -8.80 -9.83 5.23
CA ALA A 44 -8.57 -9.94 3.79
C ALA A 44 -9.91 -9.78 3.07
N PRO A 45 -10.01 -8.94 2.03
CA PRO A 45 -11.22 -8.82 1.25
C PRO A 45 -11.60 -10.20 0.68
N PRO A 46 -12.91 -10.50 0.55
CA PRO A 46 -13.36 -11.79 0.05
C PRO A 46 -12.76 -12.05 -1.34
N PRO A 47 -12.34 -13.29 -1.63
CA PRO A 47 -11.73 -13.62 -2.90
C PRO A 47 -12.72 -13.35 -4.04
N GLY A 48 -12.25 -12.65 -5.08
CA GLY A 48 -13.00 -12.44 -6.30
C GLY A 48 -13.25 -13.74 -7.05
N GLN A 49 -14.18 -13.72 -8.02
CA GLN A 49 -14.43 -14.86 -8.90
C GLN A 49 -13.15 -15.19 -9.70
N ALA A 50 -12.75 -16.47 -9.69
CA ALA A 50 -11.62 -16.93 -10.47
C ALA A 50 -11.88 -16.71 -11.97
N LEU A 51 -10.92 -16.07 -12.64
CA LEU A 51 -10.97 -15.83 -14.08
C LEU A 51 -10.27 -16.97 -14.82
N GLN A 52 -10.86 -17.42 -15.92
CA GLN A 52 -10.21 -18.40 -16.79
C GLN A 52 -9.31 -17.67 -17.79
N ALA A 53 -8.02 -17.98 -17.77
CA ALA A 53 -7.03 -17.44 -18.68
C ALA A 53 -6.17 -18.57 -19.27
N THR A 54 -5.76 -18.42 -20.53
CA THR A 54 -4.89 -19.39 -21.20
C THR A 54 -3.43 -18.96 -21.08
N PRO A 55 -2.50 -19.83 -20.64
CA PRO A 55 -1.07 -19.51 -20.63
C PRO A 55 -0.55 -19.17 -22.02
N SER A 56 0.13 -18.03 -22.14
CA SER A 56 0.74 -17.61 -23.39
C SER A 56 2.06 -18.34 -23.65
N ALA A 57 2.18 -19.02 -24.79
CA ALA A 57 3.43 -19.62 -25.22
C ALA A 57 4.52 -18.57 -25.55
N ALA A 58 4.11 -17.35 -25.96
CA ALA A 58 5.02 -16.28 -26.33
C ALA A 58 5.53 -15.47 -25.13
N PHE A 59 4.78 -15.45 -24.02
CA PHE A 59 5.08 -14.63 -22.85
C PHE A 59 5.32 -15.49 -21.60
N ARG A 60 6.44 -16.21 -21.63
CA ARG A 60 6.91 -17.06 -20.55
C ARG A 60 8.39 -16.80 -20.27
N ILE A 61 8.76 -16.87 -19.00
CA ILE A 61 10.15 -16.82 -18.54
C ILE A 61 10.42 -18.01 -17.61
N GLU A 62 11.69 -18.38 -17.47
CA GLU A 62 12.12 -19.53 -16.65
C GLU A 62 12.41 -19.15 -15.18
N ASP A 63 12.42 -17.86 -14.87
CA ASP A 63 12.68 -17.36 -13.51
C ASP A 63 11.64 -17.90 -12.51
N ALA A 64 12.08 -18.15 -11.29
CA ALA A 64 11.17 -18.53 -10.22
C ALA A 64 10.14 -17.41 -9.99
N PRO A 65 8.84 -17.74 -9.87
CA PRO A 65 7.81 -16.73 -9.67
C PRO A 65 7.98 -16.06 -8.30
N THR A 66 7.69 -14.76 -8.24
CA THR A 66 7.54 -14.04 -6.97
C THR A 66 6.50 -14.75 -6.11
N LYS A 67 6.80 -14.96 -4.83
CA LYS A 67 5.85 -15.55 -3.87
C LYS A 67 4.57 -14.73 -3.87
N PHE A 68 3.42 -15.40 -3.88
CA PHE A 68 2.10 -14.75 -3.90
C PHE A 68 1.95 -13.70 -2.79
N GLU A 69 2.38 -14.03 -1.57
CA GLU A 69 2.39 -13.10 -0.44
C GLU A 69 3.16 -11.81 -0.76
N SER A 70 4.37 -11.91 -1.29
CA SER A 70 5.16 -10.73 -1.67
C SER A 70 4.50 -9.93 -2.80
N ALA A 71 3.91 -10.60 -3.79
CA ALA A 71 3.21 -9.94 -4.89
C ALA A 71 1.96 -9.14 -4.42
N THR A 72 1.34 -9.55 -3.31
CA THR A 72 0.10 -8.98 -2.78
C THR A 72 0.28 -8.07 -1.56
N THR A 73 1.48 -8.03 -0.96
CA THR A 73 1.74 -7.27 0.27
C THR A 73 2.90 -6.28 0.16
N TYR A 74 3.75 -6.38 -0.86
CA TYR A 74 4.87 -5.47 -1.09
C TYR A 74 4.60 -4.64 -2.35
N ASN A 75 3.86 -3.54 -2.21
CA ASN A 75 3.32 -2.79 -3.33
C ASN A 75 3.65 -1.29 -3.24
N ASN A 76 3.68 -0.63 -4.40
CA ASN A 76 3.64 0.83 -4.47
C ASN A 76 2.24 1.22 -4.95
N PHE A 77 1.43 1.78 -4.06
CA PHE A 77 0.11 2.34 -4.40
C PHE A 77 -0.16 3.53 -3.47
N TYR A 78 0.24 4.72 -3.92
CA TYR A 78 0.43 5.89 -3.05
C TYR A 78 -0.87 6.45 -2.50
N GLU A 79 -1.98 6.24 -3.21
CA GLU A 79 -3.34 6.53 -2.77
C GLU A 79 -3.70 5.81 -1.46
N PHE A 80 -2.98 4.74 -1.14
CA PHE A 80 -3.17 3.94 0.07
C PHE A 80 -2.00 4.01 1.06
N GLY A 81 -1.00 4.87 0.81
CA GLY A 81 0.16 5.07 1.68
C GLY A 81 1.51 4.96 0.96
N VAL A 82 2.58 5.40 1.64
CA VAL A 82 3.93 5.50 1.05
C VAL A 82 4.81 4.31 1.39
N ASP A 83 4.50 3.60 2.49
CA ASP A 83 5.21 2.40 2.89
C ASP A 83 4.72 1.20 2.09
N LYS A 84 5.61 0.22 1.91
CA LYS A 84 5.36 -0.94 1.02
C LYS A 84 4.19 -1.81 1.46
N ALA A 85 3.90 -1.81 2.76
CA ALA A 85 2.83 -2.60 3.36
C ALA A 85 1.48 -1.84 3.42
N ASP A 86 1.50 -0.51 3.25
CA ASP A 86 0.29 0.31 3.39
C ASP A 86 -0.82 -0.08 2.40
N PRO A 87 -0.53 -0.33 1.10
CA PRO A 87 -1.58 -0.70 0.15
C PRO A 87 -2.36 -1.93 0.59
N SER A 88 -1.68 -2.97 1.07
CA SER A 88 -2.33 -4.21 1.50
C SER A 88 -3.19 -4.05 2.75
N GLN A 89 -2.88 -3.07 3.60
CA GLN A 89 -3.64 -2.77 4.82
C GLN A 89 -4.83 -1.84 4.55
N ASN A 90 -4.68 -0.90 3.62
CA ASN A 90 -5.61 0.22 3.46
C ASN A 90 -6.55 0.07 2.25
N ALA A 91 -6.17 -0.71 1.22
CA ALA A 91 -6.95 -0.82 -0.02
C ALA A 91 -8.25 -1.63 0.11
N GLY A 92 -8.51 -2.30 1.24
CA GLY A 92 -9.71 -3.14 1.44
C GLY A 92 -11.04 -2.38 1.35
N SER A 93 -11.03 -1.05 1.52
CA SER A 93 -12.21 -0.19 1.38
C SER A 93 -12.46 0.27 -0.07
N PHE A 94 -11.53 -0.02 -0.99
CA PHE A 94 -11.63 0.40 -2.38
C PHE A 94 -12.66 -0.44 -3.14
N ARG A 95 -13.67 0.23 -3.69
CA ARG A 95 -14.73 -0.42 -4.46
C ARG A 95 -14.30 -0.54 -5.91
N THR A 96 -13.83 -1.73 -6.28
CA THR A 96 -13.40 -2.06 -7.64
C THR A 96 -14.55 -2.47 -8.57
N ARG A 97 -15.77 -2.61 -8.05
CA ARG A 97 -16.97 -3.00 -8.80
C ARG A 97 -18.23 -2.30 -8.25
N PRO A 98 -19.14 -1.81 -9.12
CA PRO A 98 -18.99 -1.68 -10.58
C PRO A 98 -17.86 -0.70 -10.95
N TRP A 99 -17.28 -0.84 -12.14
CA TRP A 99 -16.18 0.03 -12.59
C TRP A 99 -16.30 0.34 -14.07
N THR A 100 -16.03 1.60 -14.42
CA THR A 100 -16.19 2.11 -15.78
C THR A 100 -14.85 2.57 -16.34
N MET A 101 -14.50 2.09 -17.53
CA MET A 101 -13.30 2.50 -18.27
C MET A 101 -13.71 3.28 -19.53
N ARG A 102 -13.14 4.47 -19.73
CA ARG A 102 -13.39 5.30 -20.92
C ARG A 102 -12.17 5.29 -21.84
N VAL A 103 -12.38 5.00 -23.12
CA VAL A 103 -11.37 5.10 -24.19
C VAL A 103 -11.68 6.36 -25.00
N GLU A 104 -10.79 7.36 -24.90
CA GLU A 104 -10.96 8.70 -25.48
C GLU A 104 -9.66 9.20 -26.12
N GLY A 105 -9.63 10.45 -26.58
CA GLY A 105 -8.47 11.07 -27.23
C GLY A 105 -8.47 10.90 -28.74
N PHE A 106 -7.30 10.64 -29.34
CA PHE A 106 -7.14 10.53 -30.79
C PHE A 106 -7.55 9.15 -31.31
N VAL A 107 -8.84 8.85 -31.20
CA VAL A 107 -9.45 7.58 -31.62
C VAL A 107 -10.64 7.85 -32.51
N ALA A 108 -10.85 7.01 -33.53
CA ALA A 108 -11.97 7.17 -34.45
C ALA A 108 -13.33 6.83 -33.81
N ARG A 109 -13.34 5.97 -32.78
CA ARG A 109 -14.54 5.48 -32.10
C ARG A 109 -14.31 5.47 -30.59
N PRO A 110 -14.50 6.61 -29.90
CA PRO A 110 -14.44 6.62 -28.44
C PRO A 110 -15.53 5.71 -27.87
N LYS A 111 -15.21 5.01 -26.78
CA LYS A 111 -16.14 4.05 -26.16
C LYS A 111 -15.92 3.97 -24.65
N THR A 112 -17.02 3.80 -23.93
CA THR A 112 -17.05 3.49 -22.51
C THR A 112 -17.38 2.02 -22.32
N TYR A 113 -16.65 1.35 -21.43
CA TYR A 113 -16.83 -0.05 -21.08
C TYR A 113 -17.14 -0.19 -19.59
N ASP A 114 -18.05 -1.09 -19.26
CA ASP A 114 -18.09 -1.68 -17.93
C ASP A 114 -16.96 -2.72 -17.79
N ILE A 115 -16.41 -2.89 -16.59
CA ILE A 115 -15.30 -3.83 -16.35
C ILE A 115 -15.66 -5.27 -16.73
N ASP A 116 -16.90 -5.71 -16.56
CA ASP A 116 -17.33 -7.06 -16.94
C ASP A 116 -17.53 -7.20 -18.44
N GLU A 117 -17.92 -6.12 -19.13
CA GLU A 117 -17.94 -6.10 -20.60
C GLU A 117 -16.51 -6.28 -21.13
N LEU A 118 -15.55 -5.55 -20.57
CA LEU A 118 -14.16 -5.62 -21.01
C LEU A 118 -13.54 -7.01 -20.80
N ILE A 119 -13.76 -7.62 -19.63
CA ILE A 119 -13.27 -8.97 -19.32
C ILE A 119 -13.84 -10.03 -20.27
N ARG A 120 -15.09 -9.86 -20.73
CA ARG A 120 -15.73 -10.79 -21.68
C ARG A 120 -15.36 -10.53 -23.14
N LEU A 121 -14.95 -9.31 -23.48
CA LEU A 121 -14.71 -8.91 -24.87
C LEU A 121 -13.53 -9.63 -25.51
N PHE A 122 -12.54 -10.02 -24.69
CA PHE A 122 -11.29 -10.62 -25.15
C PHE A 122 -11.01 -11.90 -24.35
N PRO A 123 -10.46 -12.95 -24.99
CA PRO A 123 -9.96 -14.10 -24.26
C PRO A 123 -8.81 -13.67 -23.34
N LEU A 124 -8.89 -14.04 -22.06
CA LEU A 124 -7.83 -13.71 -21.11
C LEU A 124 -6.61 -14.61 -21.34
N GLU A 125 -5.43 -14.00 -21.24
CA GLU A 125 -4.14 -14.68 -21.34
C GLU A 125 -3.36 -14.54 -20.04
N GLU A 126 -2.75 -15.63 -19.56
CA GLU A 126 -1.75 -15.58 -18.50
C GLU A 126 -0.38 -15.33 -19.14
N ARG A 127 0.34 -14.32 -18.63
CA ARG A 127 1.66 -13.92 -19.11
C ARG A 127 2.60 -13.80 -17.92
N VAL A 128 3.78 -14.42 -18.01
CA VAL A 128 4.79 -14.37 -16.95
C VAL A 128 5.82 -13.32 -17.30
N TYR A 129 5.87 -12.24 -16.52
CA TYR A 129 6.78 -11.11 -16.71
C TYR A 129 7.65 -10.83 -15.49
N ARG A 130 8.80 -10.21 -15.74
CA ARG A 130 9.58 -9.53 -14.70
C ARG A 130 9.03 -8.12 -14.54
N LEU A 131 8.53 -7.80 -13.35
CA LEU A 131 8.18 -6.44 -12.96
C LEU A 131 9.39 -5.84 -12.23
N ARG A 132 10.03 -4.83 -12.85
CA ARG A 132 11.23 -4.17 -12.32
C ARG A 132 10.90 -2.81 -11.74
#